data_AF-A0A447QZX4-F1
#
_entry.id   AF-A0A447QZX4-F1
#
_cell.length_a   1.000
_cell.length_b   1.000
_cell.length_c   1.000
_cell.angle_alpha   90.00
_cell.angle_beta   90.00
_cell.angle_gamma   90.00
#
_symmetry.space_group_name_H-M   'P 1'
#
loop_
_entity.id
_entity.type
_entity.pdbx_description
1 polymer ?
#
loop_
_entity_poly.entity_id
_entity_poly.type
_entity_poly.pdbx_seq_one_letter_code
_entity_poly.pdbx_strand_id
1 'polypeptide(L)' 'MTARYLGMNRNTGIGISDSEHISQSMRDILQTPVGSRVMRP' A
#
# COMPACT_ATOMS: atom_id res chain seq x y z
N MET A 1 18.21 -5.92 -12.64
CA MET A 1 16.76 -5.88 -12.95
C MET A 1 16.10 -5.04 -11.87
N THR A 2 15.55 -3.87 -12.18
CA THR A 2 14.85 -3.03 -11.18
C THR A 2 13.40 -3.50 -11.08
N ALA A 3 12.95 -3.87 -9.88
CA ALA A 3 11.53 -4.19 -9.65
C ALA A 3 10.68 -2.94 -9.93
N ARG A 4 9.57 -3.10 -10.64
CA ARG A 4 8.55 -2.04 -10.84
C ARG A 4 7.41 -2.29 -9.87
N TYR A 5 7.13 -1.32 -9.00
CA TYR A 5 6.04 -1.44 -8.02
C TYR A 5 4.85 -0.63 -8.48
N LEU A 6 3.85 -1.27 -9.09
CA LEU A 6 2.64 -0.61 -9.56
C LEU A 6 1.48 -0.84 -8.58
N GLY A 7 0.65 0.18 -8.39
CA GLY A 7 -0.51 0.12 -7.52
C GLY A 7 -1.50 1.24 -7.78
N MET A 8 -2.44 1.43 -6.85
CA MET A 8 -3.50 2.43 -6.93
C MET A 8 -3.43 3.35 -5.71
N ASN A 9 -3.58 4.66 -5.92
CA ASN A 9 -3.70 5.62 -4.84
C ASN A 9 -4.96 5.36 -4.03
N ARG A 10 -4.83 5.18 -2.72
CA ARG A 10 -5.95 4.83 -1.83
C ARG A 10 -7.05 5.90 -1.71
N ASN A 11 -6.74 7.15 -2.06
CA ASN A 11 -7.67 8.27 -1.95
C ASN A 11 -8.31 8.64 -3.29
N THR A 12 -7.57 8.54 -4.39
CA THR A 12 -8.03 9.00 -5.72
C THR A 12 -8.38 7.88 -6.69
N GLY A 13 -7.90 6.65 -6.44
CA GLY A 13 -8.10 5.52 -7.35
C GLY A 13 -7.24 5.54 -8.62
N ILE A 14 -6.35 6.53 -8.78
CA ILE A 14 -5.44 6.65 -9.93
C ILE A 14 -4.23 5.72 -9.74
N GLY A 15 -3.66 5.23 -10.84
CA GLY A 15 -2.44 4.43 -10.82
C GLY A 15 -1.23 5.20 -10.28
N ILE A 16 -0.46 4.57 -9.40
CA ILE A 16 0.80 5.09 -8.83
C ILE A 16 1.91 4.05 -8.97
N SER A 17 3.16 4.51 -8.92
CA SER A 17 4.32 3.62 -9.09
C SER A 17 5.43 3.86 -8.07
N ASP A 18 6.29 2.85 -7.92
CA ASP A 18 7.56 2.86 -7.22
C ASP A 18 7.48 3.53 -5.85
N SER A 19 8.14 4.67 -5.64
CA SER A 19 8.23 5.32 -4.33
C SER A 19 6.86 5.70 -3.75
N GLU A 20 5.91 6.11 -4.61
CA GLU A 20 4.57 6.48 -4.16
C GLU A 20 3.81 5.26 -3.65
N HIS A 21 3.86 4.17 -4.42
CA HIS A 21 3.22 2.92 -4.05
C HIS A 21 3.82 2.34 -2.77
N ILE A 22 5.15 2.29 -2.67
CA ILE A 22 5.86 1.78 -1.48
C ILE A 22 5.54 2.62 -0.25
N SER A 23 5.58 3.95 -0.35
CA SER A 23 5.28 4.83 0.78
C SER A 23 3.85 4.67 1.29
N GLN A 24 2.88 4.52 0.38
CA GLN A 24 1.49 4.23 0.75
C GLN A 24 1.39 2.88 1.47
N SER A 25 1.99 1.82 0.93
CA SER A 25 1.96 0.49 1.55
C SER A 25 2.61 0.47 2.94
N MET A 26 3.76 1.13 3.11
CA MET A 26 4.42 1.26 4.41
C MET A 26 3.51 1.96 5.42
N ARG A 27 2.88 3.06 5.03
CA ARG A 27 1.94 3.78 5.90
C ARG A 27 0.74 2.91 6.27
N ASP A 28 0.16 2.22 5.30
CA ASP A 28 -0.99 1.34 5.52
C ASP A 28 -0.63 0.15 6.43
N ILE A 29 0.60 -0.38 6.37
CA ILE A 29 1.06 -1.43 7.27
C ILE A 29 1.22 -0.88 8.69
N LEU A 30 2.00 0.19 8.85
CA LEU A 30 2.37 0.72 10.17
C LEU A 30 1.18 1.32 10.93
N GLN A 31 0.18 1.84 10.23
CA GLN A 31 -1.00 2.45 10.85
C GLN A 31 -2.16 1.48 11.09
N THR A 32 -2.12 0.27 10.50
CA THR A 32 -3.23 -0.69 10.69
C THR A 32 -2.98 -1.52 11.95
N PRO A 33 -3.89 -1.49 12.94
CA PRO A 33 -3.78 -2.34 14.12
C PRO A 33 -3.80 -3.84 13.76
N VAL A 34 -3.09 -4.64 14.54
CA VAL A 34 -3.09 -6.12 14.38
C VAL A 34 -4.50 -6.68 14.56
N GLY A 35 -4.90 -7.64 13.73
CA GLY A 35 -6.21 -8.27 13.77
C GLY A 35 -7.38 -7.42 13.26
N SER A 36 -7.16 -6.17 12.83
CA SER A 36 -8.25 -5.31 12.35
C SER A 36 -8.70 -5.61 10.91
N ARG A 37 -7.92 -6.40 10.16
CA ARG A 37 -8.26 -6.82 8.81
C ARG A 37 -9.12 -8.08 8.87
N VAL A 38 -10.26 -8.04 8.19
CA VAL A 38 -11.19 -9.17 8.08
C VAL A 38 -10.48 -10.39 7.52
N MET A 39 -10.63 -11.54 8.19
CA MET A 39 -9.99 -12.81 7.85
C MET A 39 -8.45 -12.79 7.82
N ARG A 40 -7.82 -11.80 8.49
CA ARG A 40 -6.37 -11.66 8.62
C ARG A 40 -6.04 -11.36 10.11
N PRO A 41 -6.08 -12.40 10.97
CA PRO A 41 -5.75 -12.24 12.38
C PRO A 41 -4.30 -11.77 12.57
#